data_AF-A0A3D0S2E2-F1
#
_entry.id   AF-A0A3D0S2E2-F1
#
_cell.length_a   1.000
_cell.length_b   1.000
_cell.length_c   1.000
_cell.angle_alpha   90.00
_cell.angle_beta   90.00
_cell.angle_gamma   90.00
#
_symmetry.space_group_name_H-M   'P 1'
#
loop_
_entity.id
_entity.type
_entity.pdbx_description
1 polymer ?
#
loop_
_entity_poly.entity_id
_entity_poly.type
_entity_poly.pdbx_seq_one_letter_code
_entity_poly.pdbx_strand_id
1 'polypeptide(L)'
;MSAMAESILIRNLKPGTKAALRRRADRNHTTMEAEARSLVESVLEGDGMASFVEGWLTVNNAFRGGPDLELPEPAEPRPVDDLFS
;
A
#
# COMPACT_ATOMS: atom_id res chain seq x y z
N MET A 1 22.38 4.14 13.05
CA MET A 1 21.76 2.94 12.46
C MET A 1 21.61 3.20 10.97
N SER A 2 22.32 2.50 10.09
CA SER A 2 22.04 2.58 8.65
C SER A 2 20.68 1.93 8.43
N ALA A 3 19.72 2.68 7.89
CA ALA A 3 18.50 2.07 7.36
C ALA A 3 18.92 1.11 6.25
N MET A 4 18.61 -0.18 6.39
CA MET A 4 18.81 -1.15 5.32
C MET A 4 17.81 -0.82 4.22
N ALA A 5 18.31 -0.42 3.05
CA ALA A 5 17.45 -0.19 1.90
C ALA A 5 16.95 -1.53 1.35
N GLU A 6 15.64 -1.66 1.17
CA GLU A 6 15.03 -2.83 0.52
C GLU A 6 15.39 -2.87 -0.98
N SER A 7 15.55 -4.07 -1.53
CA SER A 7 15.89 -4.25 -2.95
C SER A 7 15.20 -5.47 -3.55
N ILE A 8 14.88 -5.38 -4.84
CA ILE A 8 14.29 -6.47 -5.62
C ILE A 8 15.07 -6.70 -6.91
N LEU A 9 15.13 -7.96 -7.35
CA LEU A 9 15.70 -8.34 -8.64
C LEU A 9 14.59 -8.76 -9.59
N ILE A 10 14.37 -7.98 -10.65
CA ILE A 10 13.36 -8.28 -11.66
C ILE A 10 13.99 -9.08 -12.81
N ARG A 11 13.63 -10.36 -12.92
CA ARG A 11 14.11 -11.29 -13.97
C ARG A 11 13.07 -11.47 -15.07
N ASN A 12 13.49 -11.97 -16.22
CA ASN A 12 12.63 -12.35 -17.35
C ASN A 12 11.71 -11.21 -17.85
N LEU A 13 12.20 -9.97 -17.84
CA LEU A 13 11.49 -8.85 -18.43
C LEU A 13 11.25 -9.07 -19.92
N LYS A 14 10.09 -8.60 -20.40
CA LYS A 14 9.79 -8.57 -21.84
C LYS A 14 10.95 -7.90 -22.60
N PRO A 15 11.37 -8.45 -23.75
CA PRO A 15 12.41 -7.82 -24.57
C PRO A 15 12.09 -6.35 -24.85
N GLY A 16 13.11 -5.50 -24.71
CA GLY A 16 12.98 -4.05 -24.91
C GLY A 16 12.57 -3.23 -23.68
N THR A 17 12.07 -3.85 -22.59
CA THR A 17 11.66 -3.10 -21.38
C THR A 17 12.80 -2.28 -20.79
N LYS A 18 14.01 -2.85 -20.67
CA LYS A 18 15.19 -2.14 -20.16
C LYS A 18 15.56 -0.93 -21.02
N ALA A 19 15.45 -1.06 -22.35
CA ALA A 19 15.72 0.04 -23.27
C ALA A 19 14.66 1.16 -23.16
N ALA A 20 13.39 0.79 -22.95
CA ALA A 20 12.33 1.74 -22.70
C ALA A 20 12.53 2.51 -21.38
N LEU A 21 12.89 1.80 -20.30
CA LEU A 21 13.25 2.42 -19.02
C LEU A 21 14.43 3.37 -19.16
N ARG A 22 15.48 2.97 -19.90
CA ARG A 22 16.63 3.84 -20.14
C ARG A 22 16.24 5.14 -20.86
N ARG A 23 15.51 5.03 -21.98
CA ARG A 23 15.02 6.21 -22.71
C ARG A 23 14.15 7.12 -21.84
N ARG A 24 13.36 6.56 -20.93
CA ARG A 24 12.52 7.34 -20.01
C ARG A 24 13.36 8.05 -18.95
N ALA A 25 14.31 7.36 -18.36
CA ALA A 25 15.25 7.95 -17.41
C ALA A 25 16.07 9.10 -18.02
N ASP A 26 16.53 8.92 -19.28
CA ASP A 26 17.26 9.98 -20.00
C ASP A 26 16.38 11.22 -20.22
N ARG A 27 15.09 11.05 -20.57
CA ARG A 27 14.12 12.16 -20.69
C ARG A 27 13.85 12.86 -19.37
N ASN A 28 13.88 12.13 -18.26
CA ASN A 28 13.58 12.64 -16.92
C ASN A 28 14.85 13.08 -16.17
N HIS A 29 16.01 13.09 -16.82
CA HIS A 29 17.30 13.44 -16.24
C HIS A 29 17.63 12.68 -14.95
N THR A 30 17.25 11.40 -14.90
CA THR A 30 17.45 10.53 -13.74
C THR A 30 18.16 9.23 -14.12
N THR A 31 18.47 8.39 -13.13
CA THR A 31 19.04 7.06 -13.39
C THR A 31 17.93 6.07 -13.75
N MET A 32 18.28 5.03 -14.50
CA MET A 32 17.33 3.97 -14.86
C MET A 32 16.75 3.27 -13.61
N GLU A 33 17.54 3.13 -12.55
CA GLU A 33 17.09 2.56 -11.28
C GLU A 33 16.11 3.49 -10.57
N ALA A 34 16.40 4.80 -10.51
CA ALA A 34 15.50 5.78 -9.92
C ALA A 34 14.17 5.87 -10.69
N GLU A 35 14.21 5.80 -12.02
CA GLU A 35 13.00 5.76 -12.84
C GLU A 35 12.18 4.48 -12.58
N ALA A 36 12.85 3.32 -12.50
CA ALA A 36 12.18 2.06 -12.20
C ALA A 36 11.54 2.08 -10.80
N ARG A 37 12.26 2.60 -9.80
CA ARG A 37 11.77 2.78 -8.44
C ARG A 37 10.52 3.67 -8.43
N SER A 38 10.58 4.85 -9.04
CA SER A 38 9.46 5.78 -9.09
C SER A 38 8.22 5.18 -9.76
N LEU A 39 8.39 4.39 -10.82
CA LEU A 39 7.27 3.69 -11.47
C LEU A 39 6.63 2.64 -10.56
N VAL A 40 7.43 1.91 -9.78
CA VAL A 40 6.91 0.92 -8.82
C VAL A 40 6.21 1.62 -7.67
N GLU A 41 6.85 2.62 -7.06
CA GLU A 41 6.28 3.40 -5.94
C GLU A 41 4.97 4.07 -6.34
N SER A 42 4.93 4.77 -7.49
CA SER A 42 3.72 5.49 -7.92
C SER A 42 2.52 4.58 -8.19
N VAL A 43 2.74 3.35 -8.67
CA VAL A 43 1.65 2.37 -8.84
C VAL A 43 1.18 1.87 -7.48
N LEU A 44 2.11 1.58 -6.56
CA LEU A 44 1.77 1.07 -5.23
C LEU A 44 1.16 2.12 -4.30
N GLU A 45 1.50 3.40 -4.47
CA GLU A 45 0.82 4.53 -3.79
C GLU A 45 -0.65 4.63 -4.22
N GLY A 46 -0.94 4.37 -5.50
CA GLY A 46 -2.30 4.37 -6.03
C GLY A 46 -3.13 3.13 -5.65
N ASP A 47 -2.49 1.98 -5.50
CA ASP A 47 -3.13 0.69 -5.17
C ASP A 47 -3.18 0.40 -3.65
N GLY A 48 -2.57 1.26 -2.83
CA GLY A 48 -2.33 0.97 -1.43
C GLY A 48 -3.59 0.93 -0.58
N MET A 49 -3.71 -0.11 0.25
CA MET A 49 -4.59 -0.13 1.43
C MET A 49 -4.32 1.07 2.37
N ALA A 50 -3.15 1.70 2.26
CA ALA A 50 -2.83 2.99 2.86
C ALA A 50 -3.77 4.12 2.37
N SER A 51 -4.13 4.19 1.09
CA SER A 51 -5.13 5.13 0.58
C SER A 51 -6.51 4.88 1.21
N PHE A 52 -6.90 3.61 1.38
CA PHE A 52 -8.15 3.25 2.06
C PHE A 52 -8.12 3.58 3.56
N VAL A 53 -7.05 3.20 4.27
CA VAL A 53 -6.89 3.44 5.71
C VAL A 53 -6.71 4.93 6.00
N GLU A 54 -5.90 5.65 5.23
CA GLU A 54 -5.79 7.11 5.31
C GLU A 54 -7.12 7.77 4.98
N GLY A 55 -7.81 7.35 3.92
CA GLY A 55 -9.15 7.85 3.58
C GLY A 55 -10.16 7.61 4.71
N TRP A 56 -10.18 6.40 5.27
CA TRP A 56 -11.02 6.05 6.42
C TRP A 56 -10.64 6.84 7.66
N LEU A 57 -9.34 7.02 7.95
CA LEU A 57 -8.85 7.83 9.07
C LEU A 57 -9.17 9.31 8.89
N THR A 58 -9.04 9.87 7.70
CA THR A 58 -9.40 11.26 7.40
C THR A 58 -10.89 11.50 7.63
N VAL A 59 -11.74 10.58 7.13
CA VAL A 59 -13.20 10.65 7.36
C VAL A 59 -13.53 10.48 8.84
N ASN A 60 -12.93 9.49 9.51
CA ASN A 60 -13.20 9.21 10.93
C ASN A 60 -12.53 10.18 11.91
N ASN A 61 -11.52 10.94 11.49
CA ASN A 61 -10.91 11.95 12.34
C ASN A 61 -11.91 13.08 12.64
N ALA A 62 -12.81 13.39 11.71
CA ALA A 62 -13.93 14.31 11.94
C ALA A 62 -14.96 13.76 12.96
N PHE A 63 -14.90 12.45 13.21
CA PHE A 63 -15.75 11.70 14.13
C PHE A 63 -15.00 11.30 15.42
N ARG A 64 -13.77 11.80 15.67
CA ARG A 64 -13.05 11.52 16.94
C ARG A 64 -13.84 12.08 18.12
N GLY A 65 -14.17 11.19 19.07
CA GLY A 65 -15.16 11.43 20.13
C GLY A 65 -16.44 10.61 19.95
N GLY A 66 -16.62 10.04 18.75
CA GLY A 66 -17.79 9.27 18.34
C GLY A 66 -18.98 10.18 18.01
N PRO A 67 -19.60 10.08 16.82
CA PRO A 67 -20.99 10.49 16.71
C PRO A 67 -21.79 9.64 17.71
N ASP A 68 -22.85 10.23 18.27
CA ASP A 68 -23.80 9.47 19.08
C ASP A 68 -24.55 8.52 18.14
N LEU A 69 -23.96 7.35 17.91
CA LEU A 69 -24.52 6.31 17.06
C LEU A 69 -25.38 5.43 17.94
N GLU A 70 -26.64 5.27 17.55
CA GLU A 70 -27.44 4.16 18.04
C GLU A 70 -26.77 2.86 17.59
N LEU A 71 -26.11 2.19 18.53
CA LEU A 71 -25.51 0.90 18.29
C LEU A 71 -26.62 -0.16 18.25
N PRO A 72 -26.54 -1.14 17.34
CA PRO A 72 -27.45 -2.28 17.40
C PRO A 72 -27.27 -3.00 18.73
N GLU A 73 -28.34 -3.63 19.22
CA GLU A 73 -28.23 -4.47 20.42
C GLU A 73 -27.12 -5.52 20.22
N PRO A 74 -26.24 -5.70 21.22
CA PRO A 74 -25.19 -6.72 21.14
C PRO A 74 -25.82 -8.07 20.82
N ALA A 75 -25.37 -8.69 19.74
CA ALA A 75 -25.77 -10.06 19.42
C ALA A 75 -25.34 -10.98 20.58
N GLU A 76 -26.14 -12.02 20.84
CA GLU A 76 -25.74 -13.05 21.79
C GLU A 76 -24.35 -13.59 21.41
N PRO A 77 -23.44 -13.74 22.40
CA PRO A 77 -22.13 -14.32 22.15
C PRO A 77 -22.31 -15.65 21.42
N ARG A 78 -21.61 -15.82 20.30
CA ARG A 78 -21.58 -17.12 19.63
C ARG A 78 -21.05 -18.13 20.65
N PRO A 79 -21.69 -19.30 20.82
CA PRO A 79 -21.14 -20.35 21.65
C PRO A 79 -19.72 -20.65 21.16
N VAL A 80 -18.77 -20.62 22.09
CA VAL A 80 -17.44 -21.16 21.82
C VAL A 80 -17.63 -22.67 21.73
N ASP A 81 -17.40 -23.24 20.55
CA ASP A 81 -17.24 -24.68 20.47
C ASP A 81 -15.96 -24.98 21.25
N ASP A 82 -16.09 -25.71 22.36
CA ASP A 82 -14.96 -26.24 23.11
C ASP A 82 -14.29 -27.33 22.27
N LEU A 83 -13.60 -26.91 21.19
CA LEU A 83 -12.81 -27.81 20.35
C LEU A 83 -11.63 -28.42 21.12
N PHE A 84 -11.39 -27.99 22.37
CA PHE A 84 -10.31 -28.43 23.24
C PHE A 84 -10.67 -28.63 24.72
N SER A 85 -11.96 -28.73 25.09
CA SER A 85 -12.47 -28.94 26.48
C SER A 85 -12.21 -27.84 27.51
#